data_AF-I6T1K4-F1
#
_entry.id   AF-I6T1K4-F1
#
_cell.length_a   1.000
_cell.length_b   1.000
_cell.length_c   1.000
_cell.angle_alpha   90.00
_cell.angle_beta   90.00
_cell.angle_gamma   90.00
#
_symmetry.space_group_name_H-M   'P 1'
#
loop_
_entity.id
_entity.type
_entity.pdbx_description
1 polymer ?
#
loop_
_entity_poly.entity_id
_entity_poly.type
_entity_poly.pdbx_seq_one_letter_code
_entity_poly.pdbx_strand_id
1 'polypeptide(L)'
;MRFFKKNTQDTSDETNHVAPLAKETLDQQEFDSFFAEVLKKMPQKSARVILNAYDQSKIVAEKILAKNQEKFDHVFKDFLKGVDETTRKKSHRIIHAASLTAAIIGCSPIPFSDAFLLVPVQLTMMARLHKLFGQSWSESLGKSVSKELVVVSLGRSTVGNIVKFVPAVGTVTGAAINATVASAITESLGWTTVKMLNDGEDIFEQVMSFKGQSQTLFRALKSIKK
;
A
#
# COMPACT_ATOMS: atom_id res chain seq x y z
N MET A 1 -37.48 56.12 -19.07
CA MET A 1 -36.07 56.29 -18.66
C MET A 1 -35.54 54.88 -18.36
N ARG A 2 -35.01 54.19 -19.37
CA ARG A 2 -33.58 53.95 -19.72
C ARG A 2 -32.87 52.83 -18.91
N PHE A 3 -32.64 51.71 -19.63
CA PHE A 3 -31.42 50.86 -19.76
C PHE A 3 -30.81 50.04 -18.58
N PHE A 4 -30.90 48.71 -18.72
CA PHE A 4 -29.84 47.70 -18.98
C PHE A 4 -28.54 47.57 -18.14
N LYS A 5 -28.22 46.30 -17.79
CA LYS A 5 -26.97 45.49 -18.01
C LYS A 5 -26.41 44.88 -16.70
N LYS A 6 -26.45 43.55 -16.41
CA LYS A 6 -25.90 42.29 -16.99
C LYS A 6 -24.47 41.94 -16.48
N ASN A 7 -24.37 40.75 -15.85
CA ASN A 7 -23.21 39.82 -15.68
C ASN A 7 -21.94 40.37 -14.97
N THR A 8 -21.10 39.61 -14.25
CA THR A 8 -20.56 38.27 -14.53
C THR A 8 -19.75 37.75 -13.30
N GLN A 9 -19.89 36.46 -13.00
CA GLN A 9 -18.83 35.43 -12.78
C GLN A 9 -18.00 35.32 -11.47
N ASP A 10 -17.98 34.07 -10.97
CA ASP A 10 -16.87 33.27 -10.36
C ASP A 10 -16.15 33.80 -9.10
N THR A 11 -15.71 33.00 -8.13
CA THR A 11 -15.24 31.61 -8.19
C THR A 11 -15.20 30.99 -6.78
N SER A 12 -15.47 29.69 -6.70
CA SER A 12 -14.87 28.71 -5.77
C SER A 12 -14.82 29.01 -4.26
N ASP A 13 -15.78 28.46 -3.52
CA ASP A 13 -15.52 28.03 -2.14
C ASP A 13 -16.34 26.76 -1.83
N GLU A 14 -16.00 25.69 -2.54
CA GLU A 14 -16.60 24.36 -2.35
C GLU A 14 -15.54 23.37 -1.83
N THR A 15 -14.69 23.83 -0.90
CA THR A 15 -13.75 22.93 -0.22
C THR A 15 -14.25 22.53 1.17
N ASN A 16 -14.52 21.22 1.27
CA ASN A 16 -14.22 20.38 2.43
C ASN A 16 -15.11 20.47 3.69
N HIS A 17 -16.41 20.26 3.53
CA HIS A 17 -17.21 19.60 4.59
C HIS A 17 -17.99 18.40 4.02
N VAL A 18 -17.26 17.34 3.64
CA VAL A 18 -17.88 16.03 3.49
C VAL A 18 -18.26 15.57 4.89
N ALA A 19 -19.56 15.41 5.16
CA ALA A 19 -20.08 14.98 6.46
C ALA A 19 -19.34 13.71 6.96
N PRO A 20 -19.04 13.60 8.27
CA PRO A 20 -18.30 12.46 8.83
C PRO A 20 -18.86 11.08 8.41
N LEU A 21 -20.19 10.97 8.35
CA LEU A 21 -20.93 9.78 7.89
C LEU A 21 -20.66 9.40 6.42
N ALA A 22 -20.51 10.38 5.54
CA ALA A 22 -20.22 10.15 4.11
C ALA A 22 -18.75 9.73 3.90
N LYS A 23 -17.83 10.24 4.72
CA LYS A 23 -16.41 9.87 4.67
C LYS A 23 -16.20 8.42 5.12
N GLU A 24 -16.79 8.03 6.26
CA GLU A 24 -16.69 6.67 6.79
C GLU A 24 -17.28 5.63 5.82
N THR A 25 -18.41 5.94 5.17
CA THR A 25 -19.02 5.05 4.18
C THR A 25 -18.18 4.87 2.92
N LEU A 26 -17.54 5.94 2.44
CA LEU A 26 -16.60 5.87 1.30
C LEU A 26 -15.36 5.02 1.64
N ASP A 27 -14.80 5.21 2.82
CA ASP A 27 -13.59 4.49 3.26
C ASP A 27 -13.90 2.99 3.44
N GLN A 28 -15.06 2.66 3.99
CA GLN A 28 -15.54 1.29 4.13
C GLN A 28 -15.81 0.62 2.77
N GLN A 29 -16.43 1.33 1.82
CA GLN A 29 -16.66 0.81 0.46
C GLN A 29 -15.37 0.53 -0.31
N GLU A 30 -14.38 1.42 -0.21
CA GLU A 30 -13.06 1.22 -0.83
C GLU A 30 -12.39 -0.02 -0.24
N PHE A 31 -12.44 -0.16 1.09
CA PHE A 31 -11.92 -1.33 1.79
C PHE A 31 -12.61 -2.62 1.35
N ASP A 32 -13.93 -2.68 1.33
CA ASP A 32 -14.67 -3.90 0.96
C ASP A 32 -14.38 -4.33 -0.48
N SER A 33 -14.35 -3.36 -1.40
CA SER A 33 -13.98 -3.57 -2.80
C SER A 33 -12.55 -4.09 -2.92
N PHE A 34 -11.61 -3.47 -2.19
CA PHE A 34 -10.21 -3.86 -2.19
C PHE A 34 -10.02 -5.28 -1.64
N PHE A 35 -10.60 -5.56 -0.47
CA PHE A 35 -10.50 -6.84 0.21
C PHE A 35 -11.06 -7.97 -0.66
N ALA A 36 -12.22 -7.76 -1.27
CA ALA A 36 -12.82 -8.72 -2.19
C ALA A 36 -11.93 -8.97 -3.44
N GLU A 37 -11.31 -7.93 -4.00
CA GLU A 37 -10.39 -8.08 -5.13
C GLU A 37 -9.15 -8.90 -4.76
N VAL A 38 -8.58 -8.64 -3.58
CA VAL A 38 -7.43 -9.38 -3.05
C VAL A 38 -7.79 -10.85 -2.86
N LEU A 39 -8.91 -11.16 -2.21
CA LEU A 39 -9.34 -12.54 -1.96
C LEU A 39 -9.54 -13.33 -3.25
N LYS A 40 -10.03 -12.69 -4.32
CA LYS A 40 -10.16 -13.33 -5.65
C LYS A 40 -8.81 -13.73 -6.26
N LYS A 41 -7.74 -13.00 -5.93
CA LYS A 41 -6.38 -13.25 -6.44
C LYS A 41 -5.58 -14.21 -5.55
N MET A 42 -6.14 -14.66 -4.43
CA MET A 42 -5.48 -15.56 -3.48
C MET A 42 -5.81 -17.04 -3.75
N PRO A 43 -4.96 -17.98 -3.28
CA PRO A 43 -5.32 -19.39 -3.23
C PRO A 43 -6.58 -19.61 -2.39
N GLN A 44 -7.51 -20.42 -2.91
CA GLN A 44 -8.83 -20.65 -2.31
C GLN A 44 -8.78 -21.10 -0.84
N LYS A 45 -7.80 -21.94 -0.49
CA LYS A 45 -7.60 -22.41 0.89
C LYS A 45 -7.26 -21.26 1.83
N SER A 46 -6.35 -20.38 1.43
CA SER A 46 -5.92 -19.22 2.20
C SER A 46 -7.06 -18.20 2.34
N ALA A 47 -7.76 -17.90 1.24
CA ALA A 47 -8.93 -17.01 1.26
C ALA A 47 -10.00 -17.50 2.25
N ARG A 48 -10.27 -18.81 2.29
CA ARG A 48 -11.22 -19.41 3.23
C ARG A 48 -10.77 -19.27 4.69
N VAL A 49 -9.49 -19.48 4.98
CA VAL A 49 -8.94 -19.31 6.34
C VAL A 49 -9.06 -17.85 6.78
N ILE A 50 -8.75 -16.90 5.90
CA ILE A 50 -8.87 -15.47 6.18
C ILE A 50 -10.34 -15.09 6.45
N LEU A 51 -11.27 -15.56 5.61
CA LEU A 51 -12.70 -15.30 5.78
C LEU A 51 -13.25 -15.87 7.09
N ASN A 52 -12.84 -17.08 7.48
CA ASN A 52 -13.26 -17.68 8.75
C ASN A 52 -12.73 -16.93 9.98
N ALA A 53 -11.57 -16.28 9.86
CA ALA A 53 -10.94 -15.52 10.93
C ALA A 53 -11.21 -14.01 10.83
N TYR A 54 -12.02 -13.56 9.88
CA TYR A 54 -12.12 -12.17 9.46
C TYR A 54 -12.59 -11.24 10.60
N ASP A 55 -13.69 -11.57 11.27
CA ASP A 55 -14.25 -10.71 12.31
C ASP A 55 -13.26 -10.46 13.46
N GLN A 56 -12.57 -11.52 13.91
CA GLN A 56 -11.55 -11.42 14.95
C GLN A 56 -10.31 -10.67 14.46
N SER A 57 -9.86 -10.97 13.24
CA SER A 57 -8.65 -10.38 12.66
C SER A 57 -8.84 -8.90 12.36
N LYS A 58 -10.02 -8.48 11.90
CA LYS A 58 -10.35 -7.08 11.61
C LYS A 58 -10.27 -6.21 12.86
N ILE A 59 -10.87 -6.64 13.97
CA ILE A 59 -10.84 -5.89 15.25
C ILE A 59 -9.40 -5.67 15.73
N VAL A 60 -8.56 -6.71 15.63
CA VAL A 60 -7.15 -6.61 16.04
C VAL A 60 -6.37 -5.72 15.08
N ALA A 61 -6.59 -5.88 13.78
CA ALA A 61 -5.93 -5.09 12.74
C ALA A 61 -6.26 -3.59 12.86
N GLU A 62 -7.53 -3.22 13.05
CA GLU A 62 -7.95 -1.83 13.27
C GLU A 62 -7.30 -1.20 14.50
N LYS A 63 -7.22 -1.95 15.62
CA LYS A 63 -6.53 -1.48 16.83
C LYS A 63 -5.04 -1.25 16.60
N ILE A 64 -4.40 -2.08 15.77
CA ILE A 64 -2.98 -1.93 15.43
C ILE A 64 -2.78 -0.70 14.55
N LEU A 65 -3.61 -0.51 13.52
CA LEU A 65 -3.49 0.65 12.63
C LEU A 65 -3.75 1.94 13.38
N ALA A 66 -4.79 2.01 14.22
CA ALA A 66 -5.09 3.19 15.04
C ALA A 66 -3.92 3.57 15.98
N LYS A 67 -3.23 2.57 16.56
CA LYS A 67 -2.06 2.82 17.42
C LYS A 67 -0.83 3.32 16.67
N ASN A 68 -0.70 3.00 15.39
CA ASN A 68 0.46 3.38 14.59
C ASN A 68 0.21 4.60 13.69
N GLN A 69 -1.05 5.04 13.56
CA GLN A 69 -1.47 6.15 12.72
C GLN A 69 -0.67 7.43 13.00
N GLU A 70 -0.50 7.82 14.27
CA GLU A 70 0.26 9.04 14.62
C GLU A 70 1.74 8.99 14.20
N LYS A 71 2.37 7.81 14.28
CA LYS A 71 3.78 7.64 13.88
C LYS A 71 3.93 7.72 12.37
N PHE A 72 3.00 7.11 11.64
CA PHE A 72 2.99 7.14 10.18
C PHE A 72 2.69 8.53 9.63
N ASP A 73 1.71 9.22 10.20
CA ASP A 73 1.32 10.57 9.77
C ASP A 73 2.52 11.53 9.81
N HIS A 74 3.39 11.44 10.82
CA HIS A 74 4.61 12.24 10.88
C HIS A 74 5.61 11.87 9.78
N VAL A 75 5.85 10.57 9.55
CA VAL A 75 6.82 10.10 8.54
C VAL A 75 6.36 10.47 7.13
N PHE A 76 5.06 10.39 6.85
CA PHE A 76 4.53 10.63 5.52
C PHE A 76 4.29 12.10 5.20
N LYS A 77 4.11 12.97 6.19
CA LYS A 77 3.88 14.40 5.96
C LYS A 77 5.02 15.07 5.20
N ASP A 78 6.27 14.80 5.59
CA ASP A 78 7.44 15.33 4.89
C ASP A 78 7.70 14.62 3.56
N PHE A 79 7.36 13.33 3.50
CA PHE A 79 7.55 12.51 2.31
C PHE A 79 6.64 12.92 1.15
N LEU A 80 5.40 13.35 1.45
CA LEU A 80 4.35 13.66 0.48
C LEU A 80 4.26 15.16 0.12
N LYS A 81 5.27 15.94 0.47
CA LYS A 81 5.34 17.35 0.08
C LYS A 81 5.34 17.45 -1.45
N GLY A 82 4.32 18.08 -2.03
CA GLY A 82 4.15 18.22 -3.48
C GLY A 82 3.03 17.38 -4.09
N VAL A 83 2.43 16.43 -3.34
CA VAL A 83 1.25 15.69 -3.79
C VAL A 83 0.00 16.53 -3.53
N ASP A 84 -0.88 16.66 -4.53
CA ASP A 84 -2.13 17.39 -4.36
C ASP A 84 -3.03 16.74 -3.29
N GLU A 85 -3.84 17.54 -2.60
CA GLU A 85 -4.61 17.08 -1.46
C GLU A 85 -5.64 16.01 -1.83
N THR A 86 -6.21 16.09 -3.04
CA THR A 86 -7.26 15.17 -3.48
C THR A 86 -6.68 13.79 -3.82
N THR A 87 -5.55 13.75 -4.52
CA THR A 87 -4.79 12.54 -4.80
C THR A 87 -4.26 11.95 -3.51
N ARG A 88 -3.69 12.76 -2.61
CA ARG A 88 -3.23 12.29 -1.31
C ARG A 88 -4.35 11.63 -0.50
N LYS A 89 -5.56 12.22 -0.47
CA LYS A 89 -6.74 11.62 0.18
C LYS A 89 -7.16 10.30 -0.47
N LYS A 90 -7.22 10.23 -1.80
CA LYS A 90 -7.59 8.99 -2.53
C LYS A 90 -6.52 7.90 -2.38
N SER A 91 -5.24 8.25 -2.49
CA SER A 91 -4.11 7.36 -2.24
C SER A 91 -4.14 6.82 -0.82
N HIS A 92 -4.38 7.68 0.18
CA HIS A 92 -4.49 7.25 1.57
C HIS A 92 -5.56 6.17 1.75
N ARG A 93 -6.73 6.32 1.12
CA ARG A 93 -7.81 5.30 1.18
C ARG A 93 -7.36 3.95 0.64
N ILE A 94 -6.72 3.95 -0.54
CA ILE A 94 -6.21 2.73 -1.17
C ILE A 94 -5.14 2.07 -0.29
N ILE A 95 -4.19 2.86 0.22
CA ILE A 95 -3.08 2.38 1.06
C ILE A 95 -3.59 1.89 2.40
N HIS A 96 -4.55 2.58 3.00
CA HIS A 96 -5.18 2.18 4.25
C HIS A 96 -5.94 0.87 4.08
N ALA A 97 -6.74 0.73 3.01
CA ALA A 97 -7.45 -0.50 2.70
C ALA A 97 -6.47 -1.69 2.52
N ALA A 98 -5.36 -1.46 1.81
CA ALA A 98 -4.31 -2.44 1.63
C ALA A 98 -3.63 -2.82 2.95
N SER A 99 -3.29 -1.84 3.78
CA SER A 99 -2.60 -2.04 5.05
C SER A 99 -3.49 -2.74 6.07
N LEU A 100 -4.79 -2.42 6.10
CA LEU A 100 -5.77 -3.11 6.92
C LEU A 100 -5.94 -4.57 6.44
N THR A 101 -6.03 -4.79 5.13
CA THR A 101 -6.08 -6.13 4.54
C THR A 101 -4.82 -6.94 4.90
N ALA A 102 -3.64 -6.34 4.80
CA ALA A 102 -2.37 -6.96 5.18
C ALA A 102 -2.33 -7.31 6.68
N ALA A 103 -2.82 -6.42 7.54
CA ALA A 103 -2.92 -6.69 8.98
C ALA A 103 -3.92 -7.81 9.30
N ILE A 104 -5.07 -7.88 8.62
CA ILE A 104 -6.02 -8.99 8.74
C ILE A 104 -5.35 -10.31 8.38
N ILE A 105 -4.60 -10.34 7.27
CA ILE A 105 -3.84 -11.53 6.86
C ILE A 105 -2.74 -11.85 7.87
N GLY A 106 -2.04 -10.85 8.40
CA GLY A 106 -1.02 -11.03 9.42
C GLY A 106 -1.57 -11.52 10.77
N CYS A 107 -2.83 -11.21 11.07
CA CYS A 107 -3.55 -11.75 12.24
C CYS A 107 -4.05 -13.18 12.02
N SER A 108 -4.19 -13.61 10.76
CA SER A 108 -4.67 -14.94 10.45
C SER A 108 -3.70 -16.01 10.96
N PRO A 109 -4.16 -17.23 11.27
CA PRO A 109 -3.32 -18.33 11.75
C PRO A 109 -2.39 -18.90 10.66
N ILE A 110 -2.16 -18.16 9.57
CA ILE A 110 -1.29 -18.55 8.48
C ILE A 110 0.15 -18.15 8.83
N PRO A 111 1.12 -19.07 8.77
CA PRO A 111 2.50 -18.74 9.07
C PRO A 111 3.05 -17.72 8.07
N PHE A 112 3.74 -16.70 8.57
CA PHE A 112 4.34 -15.64 7.75
C PHE A 112 5.38 -16.16 6.73
N SER A 113 5.84 -17.41 6.90
CA SER A 113 6.63 -18.12 5.88
C SER A 113 5.92 -18.22 4.53
N ASP A 114 4.59 -18.13 4.51
CA ASP A 114 3.76 -18.04 3.31
C ASP A 114 3.66 -16.59 2.79
N ALA A 115 4.77 -15.83 2.85
CA ALA A 115 4.88 -14.41 2.49
C ALA A 115 4.29 -14.05 1.10
N PHE A 116 4.04 -15.04 0.25
CA PHE A 116 3.26 -14.95 -0.97
C PHE A 116 1.85 -14.40 -0.79
N LEU A 117 1.26 -14.46 0.41
CA LEU A 117 -0.09 -13.95 0.65
C LEU A 117 -0.19 -12.44 0.70
N LEU A 118 0.89 -11.72 1.01
CA LEU A 118 0.90 -10.26 0.95
C LEU A 118 1.10 -9.72 -0.47
N VAL A 119 1.62 -10.55 -1.38
CA VAL A 119 1.88 -10.14 -2.77
C VAL A 119 0.60 -9.70 -3.49
N PRO A 120 -0.53 -10.45 -3.45
CA PRO A 120 -1.80 -9.98 -4.02
C PRO A 120 -2.29 -8.65 -3.45
N VAL A 121 -2.06 -8.39 -2.16
CA VAL A 121 -2.41 -7.13 -1.49
C VAL A 121 -1.61 -5.99 -2.10
N GLN A 122 -0.30 -6.13 -2.12
CA GLN A 122 0.62 -5.10 -2.57
C GLN A 122 0.47 -4.81 -4.08
N LEU A 123 0.29 -5.84 -4.91
CA LEU A 123 0.03 -5.67 -6.35
C LEU A 123 -1.31 -4.98 -6.62
N THR A 124 -2.36 -5.32 -5.87
CA THR A 124 -3.68 -4.68 -6.03
C THR A 124 -3.63 -3.21 -5.61
N MET A 125 -2.94 -2.90 -4.51
CA MET A 125 -2.66 -1.53 -4.08
C MET A 125 -1.92 -0.74 -5.15
N MET A 126 -0.79 -1.26 -5.66
CA MET A 126 -0.01 -0.58 -6.69
C MET A 126 -0.80 -0.37 -7.98
N ALA A 127 -1.58 -1.37 -8.43
CA ALA A 127 -2.43 -1.23 -9.62
C ALA A 127 -3.48 -0.12 -9.47
N ARG A 128 -4.13 -0.02 -8.29
CA ARG A 128 -5.10 1.05 -8.00
C ARG A 128 -4.44 2.41 -7.91
N LEU A 129 -3.25 2.50 -7.31
CA LEU A 129 -2.46 3.73 -7.28
C LEU A 129 -2.04 4.17 -8.69
N HIS A 130 -1.51 3.27 -9.53
CA HIS A 130 -1.16 3.61 -10.92
C HIS A 130 -2.37 4.15 -11.68
N LYS A 131 -3.53 3.48 -11.56
CA LYS A 131 -4.78 3.94 -12.16
C LYS A 131 -5.21 5.32 -11.66
N LEU A 132 -5.03 5.59 -10.36
CA LEU A 132 -5.34 6.91 -9.76
C LEU A 132 -4.49 8.02 -10.38
N PHE A 133 -3.22 7.74 -10.67
CA PHE A 133 -2.28 8.66 -11.32
C PHE A 133 -2.37 8.65 -12.86
N GLY A 134 -3.33 7.92 -13.45
CA GLY A 134 -3.50 7.82 -14.90
C GLY A 134 -2.42 6.99 -15.61
N GLN A 135 -1.60 6.25 -14.86
CA GLN A 135 -0.52 5.41 -15.38
C GLN A 135 -1.01 3.99 -15.72
N SER A 136 -0.42 3.38 -16.75
CA SER A 136 -0.79 2.03 -17.17
C SER A 136 -0.15 0.98 -16.26
N TRP A 137 -0.96 0.04 -15.75
CA TRP A 137 -0.46 -1.12 -15.01
C TRP A 137 -0.38 -2.33 -15.93
N SER A 138 0.82 -2.86 -16.17
CA SER A 138 1.04 -4.00 -17.04
C SER A 138 1.34 -5.29 -16.27
N GLU A 139 1.06 -6.43 -16.90
CA GLU A 139 1.32 -7.75 -16.29
C GLU A 139 2.83 -8.00 -16.09
N SER A 140 3.69 -7.43 -16.95
CA SER A 140 5.15 -7.55 -16.83
C SER A 140 5.72 -6.74 -15.65
N LEU A 141 5.17 -5.55 -15.40
CA LEU A 141 5.46 -4.77 -14.18
C LEU A 141 5.04 -5.57 -12.95
N GLY A 142 3.80 -6.06 -12.93
CA GLY A 142 3.29 -6.89 -11.84
C GLY A 142 4.14 -8.13 -11.56
N LYS A 143 4.64 -8.81 -12.59
CA LYS A 143 5.55 -9.98 -12.46
C LYS A 143 6.94 -9.64 -11.95
N SER A 144 7.43 -8.43 -12.22
CA SER A 144 8.75 -7.99 -11.78
C SER A 144 8.69 -7.51 -10.33
N VAL A 145 7.71 -6.65 -10.03
CA VAL A 145 7.36 -6.22 -8.66
C VAL A 145 7.12 -7.43 -7.76
N SER A 146 6.32 -8.40 -8.20
CA SER A 146 5.98 -9.56 -7.35
C SER A 146 7.21 -10.34 -6.89
N LYS A 147 8.23 -10.49 -7.74
CA LYS A 147 9.48 -11.16 -7.38
C LYS A 147 10.23 -10.39 -6.30
N GLU A 148 10.30 -9.07 -6.43
CA GLU A 148 10.95 -8.22 -5.44
C GLU A 148 10.21 -8.20 -4.12
N LEU A 149 8.87 -8.10 -4.15
CA LEU A 149 8.04 -8.16 -2.95
C LEU A 149 8.21 -9.48 -2.19
N VAL A 150 8.30 -10.61 -2.91
CA VAL A 150 8.61 -11.91 -2.29
C VAL A 150 9.98 -11.88 -1.61
N VAL A 151 11.00 -11.33 -2.26
CA VAL A 151 12.34 -11.21 -1.69
C VAL A 151 12.36 -10.30 -0.45
N VAL A 152 11.69 -9.15 -0.52
CA VAL A 152 11.59 -8.20 0.60
C VAL A 152 10.84 -8.82 1.78
N SER A 153 9.77 -9.56 1.52
CA SER A 153 8.93 -10.18 2.55
C SER A 153 9.59 -11.41 3.18
N LEU A 154 10.38 -12.18 2.42
CA LEU A 154 11.15 -13.33 2.93
C LEU A 154 12.51 -12.93 3.52
N GLY A 155 12.97 -11.71 3.28
CA GLY A 155 14.22 -11.18 3.81
C GLY A 155 14.17 -11.06 5.33
N ARG A 156 14.78 -12.02 6.04
CA ARG A 156 14.92 -11.99 7.52
C ARG A 156 15.44 -10.66 8.07
N SER A 157 16.28 -9.95 7.31
CA SER A 157 16.89 -8.67 7.72
C SER A 157 15.87 -7.53 7.85
N THR A 158 14.87 -7.47 6.95
CA THR A 158 13.82 -6.44 6.98
C THR A 158 12.89 -6.66 8.17
N VAL A 159 12.47 -7.92 8.38
CA VAL A 159 11.57 -8.30 9.48
C VAL A 159 12.18 -7.94 10.84
N GLY A 160 13.46 -8.21 11.06
CA GLY A 160 14.14 -7.91 12.33
C GLY A 160 14.22 -6.41 12.67
N ASN A 161 14.27 -5.54 11.67
CA ASN A 161 14.26 -4.09 11.90
C ASN A 161 12.85 -3.53 12.05
N ILE A 162 11.85 -4.10 11.36
CA ILE A 162 10.44 -3.70 11.52
C ILE A 162 9.90 -4.14 12.88
N VAL A 163 10.29 -5.32 13.36
CA VAL A 163 9.93 -5.80 14.71
C VAL A 163 10.40 -4.85 15.81
N LYS A 164 11.47 -4.07 15.60
CA LYS A 164 11.91 -3.04 16.57
C LYS A 164 10.97 -1.82 16.63
N PHE A 165 10.16 -1.59 15.60
CA PHE A 165 9.10 -0.59 15.62
C PHE A 165 7.81 -1.10 16.28
N VAL A 166 7.70 -2.42 16.48
CA VAL A 166 6.63 -3.01 17.27
C VAL A 166 6.91 -2.66 18.74
N PRO A 167 6.02 -1.93 19.43
CA PRO A 167 6.23 -1.58 20.83
C PRO A 167 6.49 -2.85 21.65
N ALA A 168 7.66 -2.91 22.29
CA ALA A 168 8.20 -4.13 22.85
C ALA A 168 7.65 -4.42 24.26
N VAL A 169 7.23 -5.69 24.41
CA VAL A 169 7.19 -6.54 25.62
C VAL A 169 5.97 -6.46 26.54
N GLY A 170 5.23 -7.58 26.58
CA GLY A 170 4.38 -7.97 27.72
C GLY A 170 3.21 -8.90 27.34
N THR A 171 2.47 -8.58 26.28
CA THR A 171 1.14 -9.18 26.04
C THR A 171 0.70 -9.17 24.57
N VAL A 172 1.63 -8.92 23.63
CA VAL A 172 1.32 -8.90 22.20
C VAL A 172 1.47 -10.30 21.63
N THR A 173 0.39 -10.90 21.14
CA THR A 173 0.41 -12.22 20.49
C THR A 173 1.24 -12.18 19.22
N GLY A 174 1.80 -13.33 18.80
CA GLY A 174 2.55 -13.41 17.52
C GLY A 174 1.74 -12.92 16.31
N ALA A 175 0.42 -13.09 16.33
CA ALA A 175 -0.51 -12.56 15.33
C ALA A 175 -0.49 -11.03 15.25
N ALA A 176 -0.48 -10.33 16.39
CA ALA A 176 -0.44 -8.87 16.41
C ALA A 176 0.92 -8.31 15.95
N ILE A 177 2.01 -9.02 16.22
CA ILE A 177 3.34 -8.68 15.70
C ILE A 177 3.34 -8.80 14.17
N ASN A 178 2.89 -9.93 13.64
CA ASN A 178 2.81 -10.17 12.19
C ASN A 178 1.93 -9.14 11.49
N ALA A 179 0.78 -8.81 12.07
CA ALA A 179 -0.12 -7.80 11.54
C ALA A 179 0.52 -6.40 11.51
N THR A 180 1.24 -6.02 12.57
CA THR A 180 1.96 -4.74 12.62
C THR A 180 3.06 -4.66 11.56
N VAL A 181 3.84 -5.74 11.40
CA VAL A 181 4.89 -5.82 10.37
C VAL A 181 4.26 -5.76 8.98
N ALA A 182 3.20 -6.53 8.74
CA ALA A 182 2.52 -6.60 7.45
C ALA A 182 1.90 -5.25 7.05
N SER A 183 1.23 -4.56 7.98
CA SER A 183 0.68 -3.23 7.72
C SER A 183 1.77 -2.20 7.47
N ALA A 184 2.82 -2.17 8.29
CA ALA A 184 3.91 -1.21 8.16
C ALA A 184 4.63 -1.32 6.81
N ILE A 185 4.93 -2.55 6.36
CA ILE A 185 5.54 -2.78 5.04
C ILE A 185 4.62 -2.30 3.93
N THR A 186 3.34 -2.67 4.02
CA THR A 186 2.34 -2.35 2.99
C THR A 186 2.12 -0.85 2.89
N GLU A 187 2.01 -0.16 4.02
CA GLU A 187 1.82 1.27 4.09
C GLU A 187 3.03 2.03 3.54
N SER A 188 4.23 1.65 3.98
CA SER A 188 5.49 2.26 3.51
C SER A 188 5.67 2.08 2.00
N LEU A 189 5.39 0.89 1.47
CA LEU A 189 5.42 0.60 0.04
C LEU A 189 4.39 1.44 -0.72
N GLY A 190 3.17 1.55 -0.20
CA GLY A 190 2.09 2.31 -0.80
C GLY A 190 2.45 3.79 -0.95
N TRP A 191 2.94 4.40 0.12
CA TRP A 191 3.34 5.80 0.09
C TRP A 191 4.56 6.03 -0.79
N THR A 192 5.55 5.12 -0.76
CA THR A 192 6.68 5.17 -1.70
C THR A 192 6.20 5.16 -3.15
N THR A 193 5.25 4.28 -3.47
CA THR A 193 4.63 4.23 -4.81
C THR A 193 3.93 5.54 -5.17
N VAL A 194 3.21 6.16 -4.24
CA VAL A 194 2.57 7.49 -4.47
C VAL A 194 3.60 8.55 -4.79
N LYS A 195 4.70 8.62 -4.04
CA LYS A 195 5.75 9.60 -4.29
C LYS A 195 6.41 9.39 -5.65
N MET A 196 6.74 8.15 -6.00
CA MET A 196 7.29 7.80 -7.31
C MET A 196 6.38 8.27 -8.45
N LEU A 197 5.09 7.96 -8.35
CA LEU A 197 4.09 8.34 -9.37
C LEU A 197 3.87 9.84 -9.44
N ASN A 198 3.97 10.54 -8.30
CA ASN A 198 3.81 11.99 -8.22
C ASN A 198 5.02 12.74 -8.81
N ASP A 199 6.22 12.31 -8.46
CA ASP A 199 7.46 12.98 -8.86
C ASP A 199 7.84 12.64 -10.31
N GLY A 200 7.15 11.67 -10.93
CA GLY A 200 7.45 11.16 -12.27
C GLY A 200 8.78 10.40 -12.32
N GLU A 201 9.37 10.12 -11.16
CA GLU A 201 10.58 9.30 -11.04
C GLU A 201 10.18 7.82 -11.10
N ASP A 202 10.44 7.19 -12.25
CA ASP A 202 10.44 5.75 -12.38
C ASP A 202 11.65 5.15 -11.63
N ILE A 203 11.55 5.01 -10.30
CA ILE A 203 12.47 4.12 -9.57
C ILE A 203 12.33 2.68 -10.10
N PHE A 204 11.23 2.37 -10.78
CA PHE A 204 11.08 1.14 -11.54
C PHE A 204 12.06 1.03 -12.72
N GLU A 205 12.34 2.12 -13.44
CA GLU A 205 13.46 2.22 -14.39
C GLU A 205 14.79 2.06 -13.66
N GLN A 206 14.96 2.58 -12.44
CA GLN A 206 16.20 2.45 -11.67
C GLN A 206 16.44 1.01 -11.17
N VAL A 207 15.37 0.28 -10.81
CA VAL A 207 15.40 -1.15 -10.43
C VAL A 207 15.53 -2.06 -11.66
N MET A 208 14.85 -1.74 -12.76
CA MET A 208 15.04 -2.39 -14.07
C MET A 208 16.45 -2.12 -14.62
N SER A 209 17.00 -0.93 -14.39
CA SER A 209 18.37 -0.51 -14.69
C SER A 209 19.37 -1.26 -13.83
N PHE A 210 19.10 -1.48 -12.53
CA PHE A 210 19.93 -2.33 -11.67
C PHE A 210 20.01 -3.76 -12.24
N LYS A 211 18.90 -4.27 -12.77
CA LYS A 211 18.86 -5.57 -13.44
C LYS A 211 19.58 -5.55 -14.81
N GLY A 212 19.48 -4.47 -15.57
CA GLY A 212 20.20 -4.25 -16.82
C GLY A 212 21.72 -4.14 -16.64
N GLN A 213 22.17 -3.45 -15.59
CA GLN A 213 23.56 -3.38 -15.17
C GLN A 213 24.06 -4.75 -14.69
N SER A 214 23.24 -5.55 -14.00
CA SER A 214 23.65 -6.91 -13.58
C SER A 214 23.98 -7.83 -14.77
N GLN A 215 23.21 -7.76 -15.88
CA GLN A 215 23.52 -8.53 -17.08
C GLN A 215 24.76 -8.01 -17.81
N THR A 216 24.97 -6.69 -17.78
CA THR A 216 26.16 -6.06 -18.38
C THR A 216 27.43 -6.45 -17.62
N LEU A 217 27.37 -6.42 -16.28
CA LEU A 217 28.41 -6.95 -15.39
C LEU A 217 28.63 -8.45 -15.59
N PHE A 218 27.56 -9.24 -15.67
CA PHE A 218 27.67 -10.68 -15.89
C PHE A 218 28.25 -11.04 -17.26
N ARG A 219 27.97 -10.24 -18.31
CA ARG A 219 28.57 -10.39 -19.64
C ARG A 219 30.04 -9.96 -19.67
N ALA A 220 30.38 -8.86 -19.00
CA ALA A 220 31.78 -8.41 -18.85
C ALA A 220 32.62 -9.45 -18.08
N LEU A 221 32.08 -10.04 -17.01
CA LEU A 221 32.73 -11.12 -16.28
C LEU A 221 32.88 -12.40 -17.13
N LYS A 222 31.94 -12.67 -18.04
CA LYS A 222 32.00 -13.83 -18.94
C LYS A 222 32.98 -13.62 -20.11
N SER A 223 33.22 -12.37 -20.55
CA SER A 223 34.22 -12.07 -21.58
C SER A 223 35.66 -12.03 -21.06
N ILE A 224 35.86 -11.92 -19.74
CA ILE A 224 37.19 -12.01 -19.10
C ILE A 224 37.69 -13.47 -19.03
N LYS A 225 36.82 -14.46 -19.31
CA LYS A 225 37.17 -15.89 -19.28
C LYS A 225 37.46 -16.50 -20.66
N LYS A 226 38.02 -15.73 -21.59
CA LYS A 226 38.60 -16.26 -22.83
C LYS A 226 39.99 -15.68 -23.06
#